data_AF-A0A7V9P9R4-F1
#
_entry.id   AF-A0A7V9P9R4-F1
#
_cell.length_a   1.000
_cell.length_b   1.000
_cell.length_c   1.000
_cell.angle_alpha   90.00
_cell.angle_beta   90.00
_cell.angle_gamma   90.00
#
_symmetry.space_group_name_H-M   'P 1'
#
loop_
_entity.id
_entity.type
_entity.pdbx_description
1 polymer ?
#
loop_
_entity_poly.entity_id
_entity_poly.type
_entity_poly.pdbx_seq_one_letter_code
_entity_poly.pdbx_strand_id
1 'polypeptide(L)'
;MFCQSCGNEIKEEQTFCRMCGEQASFGEISLFKMSLSKRASIFSLGAGGILIFLFLFIFLKSLLGLSDGVLFGFLLFTSLLSSGTAALLFMKIKEINGTFKKAESRRKIGNLREESKQIGEKSFVPISWSVTDKTTKNLLPNKKRITGEL
;
A
#
# COMPACT_ATOMS: atom_id res chain seq x y z
N MET A 1 4.25 -4.58 -9.59
CA MET A 1 4.79 -4.41 -8.20
C MET A 1 6.23 -3.89 -8.29
N PHE A 2 6.87 -3.40 -7.23
CA PHE A 2 8.25 -2.88 -7.30
C PHE A 2 9.18 -3.61 -6.35
N CYS A 3 10.44 -3.86 -6.76
CA CYS A 3 11.47 -4.48 -5.92
C CYS A 3 11.81 -3.57 -4.73
N GLN A 4 11.88 -4.11 -3.51
CA GLN A 4 12.29 -3.33 -2.34
C GLN A 4 13.80 -3.01 -2.32
N SER A 5 14.61 -3.80 -3.04
CA SER A 5 16.06 -3.63 -3.11
C SER A 5 16.47 -2.63 -4.20
N CYS A 6 15.89 -2.73 -5.40
CA CYS A 6 16.29 -1.89 -6.55
C CYS A 6 15.21 -0.98 -7.14
N GLY A 7 13.96 -1.07 -6.69
CA GLY A 7 12.86 -0.20 -7.16
C GLY A 7 12.30 -0.52 -8.54
N ASN A 8 12.82 -1.52 -9.28
CA ASN A 8 12.28 -1.87 -10.60
C ASN A 8 10.95 -2.61 -10.53
N GLU A 9 10.14 -2.43 -11.58
CA GLU A 9 8.86 -3.09 -11.71
C GLU A 9 9.04 -4.61 -11.89
N ILE A 10 8.39 -5.39 -11.03
CA ILE A 10 8.33 -6.83 -11.07
C ILE A 10 6.88 -7.24 -11.42
N LYS A 11 6.76 -8.31 -12.21
CA LYS A 11 5.47 -8.97 -12.49
C LYS A 11 5.09 -9.89 -11.32
N GLU A 12 3.81 -9.99 -10.98
CA GLU A 12 3.30 -10.71 -9.80
C GLU A 12 3.69 -12.21 -9.76
N GLU A 13 4.00 -12.80 -10.91
CA GLU A 13 4.38 -14.20 -11.03
C GLU A 13 5.89 -14.47 -10.82
N GLN A 14 6.72 -13.43 -10.64
CA GLN A 14 8.18 -13.59 -10.55
C GLN A 14 8.65 -13.69 -9.10
N THR A 15 9.33 -14.78 -8.78
CA THR A 15 9.88 -15.09 -7.45
C THR A 15 11.18 -14.36 -7.11
N PHE A 16 11.84 -13.77 -8.11
CA PHE A 16 13.08 -13.03 -7.97
C PHE A 16 13.09 -11.79 -8.87
N CYS A 17 13.75 -10.73 -8.42
CA CYS A 17 13.94 -9.56 -9.24
C CYS A 17 14.97 -9.86 -10.34
N ARG A 18 14.59 -9.73 -11.61
CA ARG A 18 15.49 -9.93 -12.75
C ARG A 18 16.66 -8.94 -12.84
N MET A 19 16.60 -7.85 -12.07
CA MET A 19 17.58 -6.77 -12.13
C MET A 19 18.65 -6.88 -11.06
N CYS A 20 18.26 -7.19 -9.82
CA CYS A 20 19.20 -7.27 -8.70
C CYS A 20 19.39 -8.69 -8.15
N GLY A 21 18.61 -9.68 -8.61
CA GLY A 21 18.69 -11.07 -8.13
C GLY A 21 18.13 -11.29 -6.74
N GLU A 22 17.75 -10.22 -6.03
CA GLU A 22 17.08 -10.31 -4.74
C GLU A 22 15.80 -11.13 -4.88
N GLN A 23 15.56 -12.06 -3.94
CA GLN A 23 14.28 -12.73 -3.87
C GLN A 23 13.20 -11.64 -3.77
N ALA A 24 12.18 -11.73 -4.63
CA ALA A 24 10.99 -10.94 -4.44
C ALA A 24 10.39 -11.50 -3.15
N SER A 25 10.81 -10.95 -2.01
CA SER A 25 10.17 -11.20 -0.74
C SER A 25 8.75 -10.78 -0.98
N PHE A 26 7.88 -11.77 -1.23
CA PHE A 26 6.46 -11.57 -1.22
C PHE A 26 6.20 -11.03 0.18
N GLY A 27 6.20 -9.71 0.29
CA GLY A 27 5.55 -8.98 1.35
C GLY A 27 4.07 -9.21 1.13
N GLU A 28 3.64 -10.47 1.21
CA GLU A 28 2.42 -10.75 1.90
C GLU A 28 2.61 -10.05 3.24
N ILE A 29 1.97 -8.90 3.35
CA ILE A 29 1.22 -8.60 4.55
C ILE A 29 0.33 -9.84 4.75
N SER A 30 0.90 -10.92 5.28
CA SER A 30 0.25 -12.17 5.66
C SER A 30 -0.54 -11.93 6.95
N LEU A 31 -1.08 -10.72 7.08
CA LEU A 31 -1.93 -10.30 8.16
C LEU A 31 -3.37 -10.73 7.86
N PHE A 32 -3.77 -10.98 6.61
CA PHE A 32 -5.19 -11.30 6.33
C PHE A 32 -5.52 -12.26 5.16
N LYS A 33 -4.57 -13.06 4.65
CA LYS A 33 -4.88 -14.13 3.67
C LYS A 33 -4.77 -15.54 4.26
N MET A 34 -5.16 -15.69 5.52
CA MET A 34 -5.44 -17.02 6.06
C MET A 34 -6.74 -17.52 5.44
N SER A 35 -6.64 -18.52 4.56
CA SER A 35 -7.73 -19.26 3.91
C SER A 35 -8.98 -19.35 4.78
N LEU A 36 -10.14 -18.98 4.23
CA LEU A 36 -11.45 -19.00 4.90
C LEU A 36 -11.72 -20.33 5.66
N SER A 37 -11.19 -21.43 5.16
CA SER A 37 -11.29 -22.78 5.74
C SER A 37 -10.54 -22.96 7.09
N LYS A 38 -9.41 -22.26 7.33
CA LYS A 38 -8.68 -22.34 8.61
C LYS A 38 -9.18 -21.37 9.68
N ARG A 39 -9.95 -20.34 9.28
CA ARG A 39 -10.55 -19.38 10.22
C ARG A 39 -11.63 -20.02 11.09
N ALA A 40 -12.36 -21.03 10.60
CA ALA A 40 -13.35 -21.75 11.39
C ALA A 40 -12.73 -22.49 12.60
N SER A 41 -11.49 -22.99 12.49
CA SER A 41 -10.81 -23.70 13.60
C SER A 41 -10.40 -22.79 14.76
N ILE A 42 -10.06 -21.53 14.47
CA ILE A 42 -9.65 -20.56 15.49
C ILE A 42 -10.88 -20.03 16.26
N PHE A 43 -12.01 -19.86 15.59
CA PHE A 43 -13.28 -19.53 16.26
C PHE A 43 -13.84 -20.69 17.09
N SER A 44 -13.63 -21.94 16.66
CA SER A 44 -13.99 -23.14 17.42
C SER A 44 -13.21 -23.27 18.74
N LEU A 45 -11.91 -22.98 18.73
CA LEU A 45 -11.08 -22.96 19.94
C LEU A 45 -11.44 -21.80 20.88
N GLY A 46 -11.78 -20.64 20.34
CA GLY A 46 -12.22 -19.49 21.14
C GLY A 46 -13.54 -19.74 21.86
N ALA A 47 -14.59 -20.11 21.13
CA ALA A 47 -15.91 -20.33 21.71
C ALA A 47 -15.96 -21.59 22.61
N GLY A 48 -15.33 -22.69 22.17
CA GLY A 48 -15.25 -23.92 22.96
C GLY A 48 -14.40 -23.76 24.22
N GLY A 49 -13.28 -23.02 24.13
CA GLY A 49 -12.43 -22.73 25.28
C GLY A 49 -13.17 -21.93 26.36
N ILE A 50 -13.98 -20.94 25.97
CA ILE A 50 -14.79 -20.16 26.92
C ILE A 50 -15.81 -21.07 27.63
N LEU A 51 -16.51 -21.95 26.91
CA LEU A 51 -17.47 -22.87 27.51
C LEU A 51 -16.81 -23.87 28.47
N ILE A 52 -15.66 -24.43 28.10
CA ILE A 52 -14.88 -25.33 28.97
C ILE A 52 -14.44 -24.58 30.23
N PHE A 53 -13.94 -23.35 30.07
CA PHE A 53 -13.49 -22.53 31.20
C PHE A 53 -14.65 -22.20 32.15
N LEU A 54 -15.81 -21.81 31.62
CA LEU A 54 -17.02 -21.56 32.42
C LEU A 54 -17.48 -22.83 33.15
N PHE A 55 -17.48 -23.98 32.48
CA PHE A 55 -17.87 -25.25 33.08
C PHE A 55 -16.92 -25.66 34.21
N LEU A 56 -15.60 -25.56 33.97
CA LEU A 56 -14.57 -25.79 34.98
C LEU A 56 -14.78 -24.86 36.18
N PHE A 57 -15.08 -23.59 35.94
CA PHE A 57 -15.29 -22.61 36.99
C PHE A 57 -16.53 -22.92 37.86
N ILE A 58 -17.64 -23.31 37.24
CA ILE A 58 -18.85 -23.77 37.95
C ILE A 58 -18.55 -25.03 38.76
N PHE A 59 -17.76 -25.96 38.19
CA PHE A 59 -17.36 -27.18 38.87
C PHE A 59 -16.47 -26.89 40.09
N LEU A 60 -15.45 -26.02 39.97
CA LEU A 60 -14.64 -25.57 41.11
C LEU A 60 -15.48 -24.89 42.18
N LYS A 61 -16.46 -24.06 41.79
CA LYS A 61 -17.38 -23.44 42.76
C LYS A 61 -18.13 -24.50 43.58
N SER A 62 -18.65 -25.54 42.93
CA SER A 62 -19.33 -26.65 43.63
C SER A 62 -18.39 -27.41 44.57
N LEU A 63 -17.12 -27.55 44.20
CA LEU A 63 -16.12 -28.28 44.99
C LEU A 63 -15.63 -27.49 46.22
N LEU A 64 -15.46 -26.18 46.08
CA LEU A 64 -14.85 -25.31 47.10
C LEU A 64 -15.87 -24.56 47.97
N GLY A 65 -17.16 -24.59 47.64
CA GLY A 65 -18.20 -23.87 48.41
C GLY A 65 -18.00 -22.35 48.40
N LEU A 66 -17.39 -21.81 47.34
CA LEU A 66 -17.09 -20.39 47.21
C LEU A 66 -18.37 -19.55 47.13
N SER A 67 -18.37 -18.41 47.81
CA SER A 67 -19.49 -17.45 47.76
C SER A 67 -19.59 -16.78 46.39
N ASP A 68 -20.81 -16.41 45.99
CA ASP A 68 -21.09 -15.76 44.71
C ASP A 68 -20.29 -14.46 44.50
N GLY A 69 -19.99 -13.76 45.60
CA GLY A 69 -19.20 -12.53 45.57
C GLY A 69 -17.77 -12.74 45.03
N VAL A 70 -17.13 -13.87 45.36
CA VAL A 70 -15.77 -14.16 44.89
C VAL A 70 -15.76 -14.41 43.38
N LEU A 71 -16.79 -15.09 42.86
CA LEU A 71 -16.94 -15.35 41.43
C LEU A 71 -17.13 -14.05 40.64
N PHE A 72 -18.00 -13.16 41.14
CA PHE A 72 -18.21 -11.84 40.52
C PHE A 72 -16.94 -10.99 40.55
N GLY A 73 -16.20 -10.99 41.67
CA GLY A 73 -14.92 -10.30 41.78
C GLY A 73 -13.89 -10.81 40.78
N PHE A 74 -13.78 -12.13 40.60
CA PHE A 74 -12.85 -12.72 39.64
C PHE A 74 -13.20 -12.36 38.19
N LEU A 75 -14.49 -12.41 37.82
CA LEU A 75 -14.95 -12.03 36.48
C LEU A 75 -14.67 -10.55 36.17
N LEU A 76 -14.89 -9.66 37.13
CA LEU A 76 -14.54 -8.25 36.96
C LEU A 76 -13.03 -8.06 36.80
N PHE A 77 -12.24 -8.79 37.59
CA PHE A 77 -10.79 -8.71 37.52
C PHE A 77 -10.22 -9.20 36.17
N THR A 78 -10.69 -10.35 35.66
CA THR A 78 -10.27 -10.84 34.35
C THR A 78 -10.74 -9.94 33.21
N SER A 79 -11.93 -9.34 33.33
CA SER A 79 -12.41 -8.33 32.39
C SER A 79 -11.51 -7.09 32.37
N LEU A 80 -11.09 -6.59 33.54
CA LEU A 80 -10.15 -5.47 33.63
C LEU A 80 -8.78 -5.81 33.03
N LEU A 81 -8.24 -7.00 33.31
CA LEU A 81 -6.98 -7.45 32.74
C LEU A 81 -7.06 -7.57 31.21
N SER A 82 -8.10 -8.22 30.69
CA SER A 82 -8.29 -8.38 29.25
C SER A 82 -8.45 -7.02 28.55
N SER A 83 -9.25 -6.11 29.11
CA SER A 83 -9.40 -4.73 28.62
C SER A 83 -8.06 -3.98 28.63
N GLY A 84 -7.28 -4.10 29.70
CA GLY A 84 -5.94 -3.49 29.80
C GLY A 84 -4.99 -3.99 28.71
N THR A 85 -4.92 -5.31 28.49
CA THR A 85 -4.08 -5.87 27.43
C THR A 85 -4.54 -5.45 26.03
N ALA A 86 -5.84 -5.38 25.78
CA ALA A 86 -6.39 -4.90 24.52
C ALA A 86 -6.04 -3.43 24.26
N ALA A 87 -6.12 -2.57 25.30
CA ALA A 87 -5.74 -1.16 25.21
C ALA A 87 -4.23 -0.99 24.90
N LEU A 88 -3.37 -1.81 25.51
CA LEU A 88 -1.92 -1.81 25.22
C LEU A 88 -1.63 -2.20 23.77
N LEU A 89 -2.28 -3.27 23.28
CA LEU A 89 -2.16 -3.68 21.88
C LEU A 89 -2.65 -2.57 20.93
N PHE A 90 -3.76 -1.93 21.26
CA PHE A 90 -4.30 -0.83 20.47
C PHE A 90 -3.35 0.37 20.43
N MET A 91 -2.72 0.72 21.56
CA MET A 91 -1.70 1.77 21.61
C MET A 91 -0.48 1.44 20.74
N LYS A 92 -0.02 0.18 20.75
CA LYS A 92 1.10 -0.27 19.90
C LYS A 92 0.75 -0.23 18.42
N ILE A 93 -0.45 -0.64 18.03
CA ILE A 93 -0.92 -0.55 16.65
C ILE A 93 -0.99 0.93 16.21
N LYS A 94 -1.46 1.82 17.09
CA LYS A 94 -1.52 3.26 16.79
C LYS A 94 -0.12 3.86 16.58
N GLU A 95 0.86 3.45 17.37
CA GLU A 95 2.27 3.86 17.24
C GLU A 95 2.85 3.44 15.87
N ILE A 96 2.59 2.20 15.45
CA ILE A 96 3.01 1.67 14.15
C ILE A 96 2.30 2.41 13.00
N ASN A 97 0.98 2.61 13.06
CA ASN A 97 0.27 3.34 12.02
C ASN A 97 0.76 4.80 11.88
N GLY A 98 1.19 5.43 12.96
CA GLY A 98 1.78 6.76 12.95
C GLY A 98 3.11 6.82 12.17
N THR A 99 3.96 5.80 12.30
CA THR A 99 5.22 5.72 11.55
C THR A 99 5.00 5.41 10.06
N PHE A 100 4.04 4.54 9.73
CA PHE A 100 3.66 4.28 8.33
C PHE A 100 3.13 5.52 7.62
N LYS A 101 2.28 6.33 8.27
CA LYS A 101 1.75 7.56 7.67
C LYS A 101 2.87 8.57 7.35
N LYS A 102 3.88 8.69 8.22
CA LYS A 102 5.06 9.53 7.97
C LYS A 102 5.92 9.01 6.80
N ALA A 103 6.07 7.68 6.67
CA ALA A 103 6.80 7.07 5.56
C ALA A 103 6.08 7.26 4.22
N GLU A 104 4.74 7.15 4.21
CA GLU A 104 3.93 7.38 3.00
C GLU A 104 4.04 8.83 2.51
N SER A 105 4.01 9.82 3.42
CA SER A 105 4.20 11.23 3.05
C SER A 105 5.58 11.50 2.41
N ARG A 106 6.64 10.83 2.87
CA ARG A 106 7.99 10.97 2.26
C ARG A 106 8.05 10.40 0.85
N ARG A 107 7.35 9.30 0.56
CA ARG A 107 7.26 8.72 -0.80
C ARG A 107 6.54 9.64 -1.77
N LYS A 108 5.42 10.26 -1.35
CA LYS A 108 4.69 11.21 -2.20
C LYS A 108 5.54 12.42 -2.57
N ILE A 109 6.32 12.96 -1.62
CA ILE A 109 7.24 14.08 -1.89
C ILE A 109 8.40 13.65 -2.80
N GLY A 110 8.94 12.43 -2.63
CA GLY A 110 9.99 11.88 -3.48
C GLY A 110 9.57 11.75 -4.94
N ASN A 111 8.39 11.15 -5.20
CA ASN A 111 7.87 10.98 -6.56
C ASN A 111 7.64 12.33 -7.27
N LEU A 112 7.07 13.33 -6.58
CA LEU A 112 6.89 14.67 -7.13
C LEU A 112 8.21 15.34 -7.52
N ARG A 113 9.29 15.09 -6.75
CA ARG A 113 10.61 15.63 -7.06
C ARG A 113 11.22 14.98 -8.30
N GLU A 114 11.08 13.67 -8.49
CA GLU A 114 11.54 13.00 -9.71
C GLU A 114 10.75 13.43 -10.94
N GLU A 115 9.43 13.59 -10.80
CA GLU A 115 8.56 14.07 -11.88
C GLU A 115 8.97 15.48 -12.34
N SER A 116 9.29 16.38 -11.40
CA SER A 116 9.78 17.73 -11.73
C SER A 116 11.13 17.75 -12.46
N LYS A 117 12.03 16.79 -12.18
CA LYS A 117 13.32 16.68 -12.89
C LYS A 117 13.13 16.23 -14.34
N GLN A 118 12.24 15.27 -14.59
CA GLN A 118 11.97 14.80 -15.95
C GLN A 118 11.32 15.89 -16.82
N ILE A 119 10.53 16.79 -16.24
CA ILE A 119 9.94 17.93 -16.97
C ILE A 119 11.02 18.96 -17.33
N GLY A 120 11.99 19.21 -16.45
CA GLY A 120 13.10 20.13 -16.72
C GLY A 120 14.02 19.67 -17.86
N GLU A 121 14.26 18.37 -17.98
CA GLU A 121 15.16 17.81 -19.00
C GLU A 121 14.51 17.73 -20.39
N LYS A 122 13.19 17.53 -20.47
CA LYS A 122 12.46 17.52 -21.76
C LYS A 122 12.17 18.92 -22.32
N SER A 123 12.41 19.99 -21.56
CA SER A 123 12.17 21.37 -22.01
C SER A 123 13.36 22.01 -22.74
N PHE A 124 14.50 21.33 -22.88
CA PHE A 124 15.63 21.85 -23.65
C PHE A 124 15.54 21.38 -25.12
N VAL A 125 14.50 21.85 -25.82
CA VAL A 125 14.50 21.78 -27.29
C VAL A 125 15.36 22.95 -27.77
N PRO A 126 16.52 22.72 -28.41
CA PRO A 126 17.25 23.82 -29.03
C PRO A 126 16.34 24.46 -30.07
N ILE A 127 16.11 25.76 -29.94
CA ILE A 127 15.34 26.53 -30.91
C ILE A 127 16.12 26.48 -32.23
N SER A 128 15.73 25.59 -33.14
CA SER A 128 16.32 25.50 -34.47
C SER A 128 15.74 26.63 -35.32
N TRP A 129 16.45 27.76 -35.35
CA TRP A 129 16.18 28.85 -36.28
C TRP A 129 16.61 28.44 -37.69
N SER A 130 15.77 27.72 -38.44
CA SER A 130 15.99 27.59 -39.88
C SER A 130 14.71 27.26 -40.66
N VAL A 131 13.87 28.27 -40.91
CA VAL A 131 12.99 28.25 -42.09
C VAL A 131 12.81 29.69 -42.64
N THR A 132 13.92 30.35 -42.96
CA THR A 132 13.97 31.19 -44.16
C THR A 132 14.51 30.29 -45.27
N ASP A 133 13.79 30.15 -46.40
CA ASP A 133 14.36 29.86 -47.75
C ASP A 133 13.39 29.23 -48.76
N LYS A 134 12.11 28.96 -48.43
CA LYS A 134 11.20 28.28 -49.39
C LYS A 134 9.98 29.07 -49.90
N THR A 135 9.87 30.38 -49.66
CA THR A 135 8.63 31.12 -50.02
C THR A 135 8.73 32.09 -51.20
N THR A 136 9.82 32.14 -51.97
CA THR A 136 10.00 33.16 -53.04
C THR A 136 10.05 32.66 -54.48
N LYS A 137 9.79 31.38 -54.78
CA LYS A 137 9.95 30.85 -56.15
C LYS A 137 8.74 30.96 -57.11
N ASN A 138 7.62 31.60 -56.75
CA ASN A 138 6.44 31.68 -57.62
C ASN A 138 5.99 33.13 -57.95
N LEU A 139 6.88 33.93 -58.51
CA LEU A 139 6.49 35.14 -59.24
C LEU A 139 7.02 35.05 -60.68
N LEU A 140 6.22 34.43 -61.56
CA LEU A 140 6.41 34.50 -63.00
C LEU A 140 5.88 35.85 -63.52
N PRO A 141 6.65 36.59 -64.33
CA PRO A 141 6.16 37.81 -64.98
C PRO A 141 5.19 37.48 -66.12
N ASN A 142 3.95 37.94 -66.01
CA ASN A 142 2.96 37.92 -67.09
C ASN A 142 3.33 38.99 -68.14
N LYS A 143 4.04 38.58 -69.19
CA LYS A 143 4.43 39.44 -70.33
C LYS A 143 3.38 39.34 -71.44
N LYS A 144 2.56 40.39 -71.52
CA LYS A 144 1.74 40.83 -72.66
C LYS A 144 2.30 40.40 -74.03
N ARG A 145 1.44 39.85 -74.89
CA ARG A 145 1.59 39.94 -76.35
C ARG A 145 0.30 40.52 -76.93
N ILE A 146 0.39 41.78 -77.37
CA ILE A 146 -0.57 42.45 -78.23
C ILE A 146 -0.02 42.28 -79.64
N THR A 147 -0.78 41.61 -80.49
CA THR A 147 -0.66 41.57 -81.96
C THR A 147 -2.11 41.40 -82.43
N GLY A 148 -2.77 42.30 -83.17
CA GLY A 148 -2.25 43.35 -84.03
C GLY A 148 -2.08 42.86 -85.46
N GLU A 149 -3.14 42.30 -86.04
CA GLU A 149 -3.36 41.98 -87.47
C GLU A 149 -4.89 41.95 -87.64
N LEU A 150 -5.54 42.47 -88.67
CA LEU A 150 -5.20 43.30 -89.82
C LEU A 150 -6.54 43.86 -90.35
#